data_AF-A0AAV1U9I1-F1
#
_entry.id   AF-A0AAV1U9I1-F1
#
_cell.length_a   1.000
_cell.length_b   1.000
_cell.length_c   1.000
_cell.angle_alpha   90.00
_cell.angle_beta   90.00
_cell.angle_gamma   90.00
#
_symmetry.space_group_name_H-M   'P 1'
#
loop_
_entity.id
_entity.type
_entity.pdbx_description
1 polymer ?
#
loop_
_entity_poly.entity_id
_entity_poly.type
_entity_poly.pdbx_seq_one_letter_code
_entity_poly.pdbx_strand_id
1 'polypeptide(L)'
;MDFIIGILPDEKNPTGVLVFADRFSKMMHFAPVSAHITAETTAQIFIDLIFRHHGLPESIVSDRDPRFTSAFWATLFQLLGTRLLMSTAAHSETDGQTERVNRVLEDVLRSYATSFTSWSLFLPLAEFAINNAIDASTGLTPFFVSTARHPRVPALLALSDSPHTVSTLGGGVSADDTTRKFDD
;
A
#
# COMPACT_ATOMS: atom_id res chain seq x y z
N MET A 1 9.09 -2.98 -6.29
CA MET A 1 8.23 -4.04 -6.84
C MET A 1 8.82 -5.36 -6.39
N ASP A 2 7.98 -6.23 -5.82
CA ASP A 2 8.44 -7.44 -5.15
C ASP A 2 7.43 -8.57 -5.31
N PHE A 3 7.90 -9.81 -5.25
CA PHE A 3 7.08 -11.01 -5.33
C PHE A 3 7.08 -11.76 -4.00
N ILE A 4 5.91 -11.82 -3.36
CA ILE A 4 5.69 -12.68 -2.19
C ILE A 4 5.15 -14.02 -2.70
N ILE A 5 5.98 -15.06 -2.76
CA ILE A 5 5.62 -16.40 -3.27
C ILE A 5 5.57 -17.41 -2.12
N GLY A 6 4.89 -18.55 -2.34
CA GLY A 6 4.81 -19.64 -1.37
C GLY A 6 3.66 -19.47 -0.36
N ILE A 7 2.65 -18.70 -0.76
CA ILE A 7 1.38 -18.58 -0.03
C ILE A 7 0.54 -19.81 -0.35
N LEU A 8 -0.25 -20.29 0.62
CA LEU A 8 -1.16 -21.41 0.41
C LEU A 8 -2.09 -21.12 -0.78
N PRO A 9 -2.34 -22.11 -1.66
CA PRO A 9 -3.20 -21.91 -2.82
C PRO A 9 -4.60 -21.45 -2.42
N ASP A 10 -5.10 -20.42 -3.08
CA ASP A 10 -6.52 -20.06 -3.04
C ASP A 10 -7.33 -21.01 -3.96
N GLU A 11 -8.67 -20.96 -3.90
CA GLU A 11 -9.62 -21.66 -4.79
C GLU A 11 -9.32 -21.44 -6.29
N LYS A 12 -8.84 -20.25 -6.66
CA LYS A 12 -8.42 -19.93 -8.05
C LYS A 12 -6.95 -20.27 -8.34
N ASN A 13 -6.28 -20.93 -7.40
CA ASN A 13 -4.88 -21.34 -7.44
C ASN A 13 -3.78 -20.24 -7.58
N PRO A 14 -3.97 -18.96 -7.20
CA PRO A 14 -2.82 -18.08 -6.93
C PRO A 14 -2.04 -18.61 -5.72
N THR A 15 -0.70 -18.50 -5.81
CA THR A 15 0.25 -18.98 -4.79
C THR A 15 1.25 -17.90 -4.37
N GLY A 16 0.95 -16.65 -4.73
CA GLY A 16 1.74 -15.49 -4.37
C GLY A 16 1.02 -14.18 -4.62
N VAL A 17 1.67 -13.08 -4.24
CA VAL A 17 1.23 -11.70 -4.45
C VAL A 17 2.37 -10.91 -5.08
N LEU A 18 2.07 -10.20 -6.16
CA LEU A 18 2.94 -9.16 -6.70
C LEU A 18 2.60 -7.84 -6.01
N VAL A 19 3.61 -7.22 -5.41
CA VAL A 19 3.49 -6.01 -4.61
C VAL A 19 4.20 -4.86 -5.30
N PHE A 20 3.50 -3.73 -5.41
CA PHE A 20 4.08 -2.44 -5.79
C PHE A 20 3.96 -1.48 -4.62
N ALA A 21 5.04 -0.78 -4.34
CA ALA A 21 5.11 0.24 -3.31
C ALA A 21 5.64 1.53 -3.95
N ASP A 22 4.89 2.61 -3.87
CA ASP A 22 5.40 3.93 -4.18
C ASP A 22 6.25 4.43 -3.01
N ARG A 23 7.51 4.77 -3.28
CA ARG A 23 8.45 5.21 -2.23
C ARG A 23 8.12 6.61 -1.71
N PHE A 24 7.42 7.43 -2.48
CA PHE A 24 7.05 8.78 -2.07
C PHE A 24 5.80 8.77 -1.19
N SER A 25 4.66 8.36 -1.74
CA SER A 25 3.37 8.35 -1.04
C SER A 25 3.19 7.18 -0.08
N LYS A 26 4.01 6.14 -0.20
CA LYS A 26 3.83 4.84 0.48
C LYS A 26 2.59 4.09 0.02
N MET A 27 2.02 4.47 -1.13
CA MET A 27 0.87 3.79 -1.69
C MET A 27 1.26 2.39 -2.18
N MET A 28 0.48 1.42 -1.77
CA MET A 28 0.68 0.00 -2.06
C MET A 28 -0.35 -0.48 -3.09
N HIS A 29 0.05 -1.39 -3.95
CA HIS A 29 -0.84 -2.13 -4.85
C HIS A 29 -0.52 -3.62 -4.84
N PHE A 30 -1.55 -4.46 -4.78
CA PHE A 30 -1.43 -5.90 -4.70
C PHE A 30 -2.13 -6.59 -5.87
N ALA A 31 -1.46 -7.58 -6.46
CA ALA A 31 -2.07 -8.49 -7.41
C ALA A 31 -1.85 -9.94 -6.96
N PRO A 32 -2.89 -10.78 -6.87
CA PRO A 32 -2.70 -12.21 -6.69
C PRO A 32 -2.07 -12.79 -7.95
N VAL A 33 -1.03 -13.61 -7.78
CA VAL A 33 -0.26 -14.19 -8.88
C VAL A 33 0.03 -15.68 -8.63
N SER A 34 0.27 -16.41 -9.71
CA SER A 34 0.87 -17.74 -9.62
C SER A 34 2.38 -17.63 -9.37
N ALA A 35 2.96 -18.58 -8.64
CA ALA A 35 4.41 -18.74 -8.52
C ALA A 35 5.13 -18.80 -9.88
N HIS A 36 4.44 -19.25 -10.93
CA HIS A 36 4.96 -19.36 -12.29
C HIS A 36 4.48 -18.23 -13.23
N ILE A 37 4.07 -17.08 -12.69
CA ILE A 37 3.66 -15.93 -13.50
C ILE A 37 4.77 -15.52 -14.47
N THR A 38 4.39 -15.26 -15.73
CA THR A 38 5.29 -14.87 -16.81
C THR A 38 5.60 -13.38 -16.79
N ALA A 39 6.67 -12.97 -17.49
CA ALA A 39 6.99 -11.55 -17.66
C ALA A 39 5.87 -10.78 -18.38
N GLU A 40 5.20 -11.41 -19.34
CA GLU A 40 4.07 -10.83 -20.08
C GLU A 40 2.89 -10.50 -19.16
N THR A 41 2.41 -11.47 -18.37
CA THR A 41 1.31 -11.24 -17.43
C THR A 41 1.71 -10.21 -16.37
N THR A 42 2.98 -10.22 -15.95
CA THR A 42 3.50 -9.23 -14.99
C THR A 42 3.48 -7.81 -15.56
N ALA A 43 3.87 -7.64 -16.83
CA ALA A 43 3.81 -6.35 -17.51
C ALA A 43 2.36 -5.85 -17.67
N GLN A 44 1.42 -6.76 -17.96
CA GLN A 44 0.00 -6.43 -18.00
C GLN A 44 -0.51 -5.92 -16.64
N ILE A 45 -0.16 -6.60 -15.54
CA ILE A 45 -0.50 -6.15 -14.18
C ILE A 45 0.10 -4.77 -13.89
N PHE A 46 1.37 -4.52 -14.28
CA PHE A 46 1.98 -3.20 -14.10
C PHE A 46 1.20 -2.11 -14.84
N ILE A 47 0.75 -2.38 -16.06
CA ILE A 47 -0.07 -1.43 -16.82
C ILE A 47 -1.40 -1.15 -16.11
N ASP A 48 -2.08 -2.21 -15.69
CA ASP A 48 -3.45 -2.13 -15.14
C ASP A 48 -3.51 -1.53 -13.73
N LEU A 49 -2.49 -1.78 -12.91
CA LEU A 49 -2.45 -1.33 -11.52
C LEU A 49 -1.60 -0.08 -11.30
N ILE A 50 -0.52 0.11 -12.06
CA ILE A 50 0.44 1.18 -11.80
C ILE A 50 0.35 2.27 -12.86
N PHE A 51 0.64 1.93 -14.11
CA PHE A 51 0.68 2.92 -15.18
C PHE A 51 -0.66 3.65 -15.36
N ARG A 52 -1.78 2.92 -15.29
CA ARG A 52 -3.12 3.50 -15.42
C ARG A 52 -3.42 4.60 -14.38
N HIS A 53 -2.90 4.45 -13.16
CA HIS A 53 -3.23 5.36 -12.05
C HIS A 53 -2.16 6.42 -11.81
N HIS A 54 -0.89 6.09 -12.06
CA HIS A 54 0.26 6.92 -11.68
C HIS A 54 1.17 7.32 -12.84
N GLY A 55 1.01 6.70 -14.01
CA GLY A 55 1.92 6.85 -15.13
C GLY A 55 3.23 6.08 -14.94
N LEU A 56 4.26 6.46 -15.70
CA LEU A 56 5.58 5.86 -15.58
C LEU A 56 6.34 6.45 -14.40
N PRO A 57 6.93 5.62 -13.52
CA PRO A 57 7.77 6.12 -12.45
C PRO A 57 9.13 6.58 -12.99
N GLU A 58 9.79 7.47 -12.25
CA GLU A 58 11.17 7.88 -12.54
C GLU A 58 12.16 6.71 -12.39
N SER A 59 11.88 5.80 -11.44
CA SER A 59 12.67 4.59 -11.25
C SER A 59 11.84 3.45 -10.68
N ILE A 60 12.19 2.22 -11.09
CA ILE A 60 11.63 0.99 -10.56
C ILE A 60 12.75 0.25 -9.84
N VAL A 61 12.55 -0.03 -8.57
CA VAL A 61 13.40 -0.95 -7.80
C VAL A 61 12.73 -2.31 -7.80
N SER A 62 13.45 -3.34 -8.25
CA SER A 62 13.02 -4.73 -8.15
C SER A 62 14.17 -5.63 -7.79
N ASP A 63 13.87 -6.82 -7.31
CA ASP A 63 14.84 -7.89 -7.20
C ASP A 63 15.37 -8.31 -8.57
N ARG A 64 16.47 -9.06 -8.58
CA ARG A 64 17.12 -9.62 -9.78
C ARG A 64 16.32 -10.78 -10.39
N ASP A 65 15.00 -10.65 -10.39
CA ASP A 65 14.13 -11.63 -11.00
C ASP A 65 14.34 -11.62 -12.52
N PRO A 66 14.64 -12.76 -13.15
CA PRO A 66 14.83 -12.86 -14.59
C PRO A 66 13.69 -12.28 -15.43
N ARG A 67 12.47 -12.21 -14.87
CA ARG A 67 11.29 -11.60 -15.50
C ARG A 67 11.46 -10.10 -15.73
N PHE A 68 12.35 -9.42 -15.00
CA PHE A 68 12.60 -7.98 -15.07
C PHE A 68 14.02 -7.61 -15.53
N THR A 69 14.90 -8.58 -15.76
CA THR A 69 16.30 -8.31 -16.10
C THR A 69 16.64 -8.55 -17.58
N SER A 70 15.64 -8.70 -18.46
CA SER A 70 15.91 -8.89 -19.89
C SER A 70 16.50 -7.61 -20.51
N ALA A 71 17.41 -7.76 -21.49
CA ALA A 71 17.99 -6.63 -22.21
C ALA A 71 16.92 -5.78 -22.92
N PHE A 72 15.85 -6.42 -23.40
CA PHE A 72 14.69 -5.73 -23.97
C PHE A 72 14.02 -4.82 -22.94
N TRP A 73 13.71 -5.34 -21.74
CA TRP A 73 13.06 -4.58 -20.68
C TRP A 73 13.92 -3.40 -20.22
N ALA A 74 15.23 -3.62 -20.02
CA ALA A 74 16.17 -2.56 -19.68
C ALA A 74 16.19 -1.44 -20.73
N THR A 75 16.29 -1.81 -22.01
CA THR A 75 16.34 -0.84 -23.12
C THR A 75 15.01 -0.09 -23.25
N LEU A 76 13.88 -0.78 -23.12
CA LEU A 76 12.55 -0.19 -23.20
C LEU A 76 12.36 0.90 -22.15
N PHE A 77 12.61 0.60 -20.88
CA PHE A 77 12.42 1.59 -19.81
C PHE A 77 13.45 2.72 -19.88
N GLN A 78 14.67 2.45 -20.34
CA GLN A 78 15.65 3.49 -20.63
C GLN A 78 15.13 4.49 -21.68
N LEU A 79 14.55 4.00 -22.78
CA LEU A 79 13.95 4.86 -23.81
C LEU A 79 12.72 5.63 -23.32
N LEU A 80 11.98 5.04 -22.37
CA LEU A 80 10.83 5.67 -21.72
C LEU A 80 11.21 6.63 -20.59
N GLY A 81 12.51 6.79 -20.29
CA GLY A 81 13.00 7.70 -19.24
C GLY A 81 12.90 7.15 -17.81
N THR A 82 12.61 5.86 -17.63
CA THR A 82 12.54 5.20 -16.33
C THR A 82 13.82 4.43 -16.04
N ARG A 83 14.40 4.66 -14.86
CA ARG A 83 15.60 3.95 -14.41
C ARG A 83 15.23 2.63 -13.73
N LEU A 84 15.69 1.51 -14.28
CA LEU A 84 15.59 0.22 -13.60
C LEU A 84 16.76 0.04 -12.64
N LEU A 85 16.44 -0.07 -11.36
CA LEU A 85 17.40 -0.29 -10.28
C LEU A 85 17.18 -1.70 -9.74
N MET A 86 18.24 -2.49 -9.68
CA MET A 86 18.19 -3.82 -9.09
C MET A 86 18.55 -3.71 -7.62
N SER A 87 17.76 -4.32 -6.74
CA SER A 87 18.16 -4.49 -5.35
C SER A 87 19.48 -5.28 -5.31
N THR A 88 20.40 -4.85 -4.44
CA THR A 88 21.57 -5.65 -4.07
C THR A 88 21.42 -5.99 -2.60
N ALA A 89 21.92 -7.15 -2.17
CA ALA A 89 21.92 -7.55 -0.75
C ALA A 89 22.59 -6.52 0.19
N ALA A 90 23.26 -5.50 -0.36
CA ALA A 90 23.97 -4.43 0.35
C ALA A 90 23.33 -3.04 0.24
N HIS A 91 22.14 -2.88 -0.38
CA HIS A 91 21.42 -1.58 -0.47
C HIS A 91 20.29 -1.43 0.56
N SER A 92 20.39 -2.13 1.69
CA SER A 92 19.43 -2.14 2.79
C SER A 92 19.23 -0.77 3.47
N GLU A 93 20.17 0.17 3.32
CA GLU A 93 20.08 1.50 3.95
C GLU A 93 19.00 2.41 3.35
N THR A 94 18.68 2.27 2.05
CA THR A 94 17.61 3.08 1.42
C THR A 94 16.26 2.35 1.38
N ASP A 95 16.25 1.03 1.53
CA ASP A 95 15.06 0.18 1.36
C ASP A 95 14.58 -0.50 2.65
N GLY A 96 15.27 -0.32 3.78
CA GLY A 96 14.95 -1.03 5.02
C GLY A 96 13.56 -0.77 5.62
N GLN A 97 12.91 0.35 5.26
CA GLN A 97 11.50 0.58 5.62
C GLN A 97 10.54 -0.18 4.71
N THR A 98 10.75 -0.14 3.38
CA THR A 98 9.96 -0.93 2.42
C THR A 98 10.10 -2.42 2.71
N GLU A 99 11.32 -2.88 3.06
CA GLU A 99 11.61 -4.26 3.40
C GLU A 99 10.89 -4.70 4.69
N ARG A 100 10.82 -3.83 5.71
CA ARG A 100 10.03 -4.11 6.93
C ARG A 100 8.54 -4.19 6.63
N VAL A 101 8.02 -3.28 5.80
CA VAL A 101 6.60 -3.28 5.39
C VAL A 101 6.28 -4.52 4.57
N ASN A 102 7.10 -4.89 3.59
CA ASN A 102 6.93 -6.10 2.78
C ASN A 102 6.94 -7.36 3.66
N ARG A 103 7.80 -7.43 4.67
CA ARG A 103 7.88 -8.57 5.60
C ARG A 103 6.65 -8.68 6.49
N VAL A 104 6.20 -7.56 7.08
CA VAL A 104 4.95 -7.53 7.87
C VAL A 104 3.77 -7.92 7.00
N LEU A 105 3.72 -7.42 5.76
CA LEU A 105 2.70 -7.79 4.79
C LEU A 105 2.73 -9.28 4.45
N GLU A 106 3.91 -9.85 4.21
CA GLU A 106 4.10 -11.29 3.98
C GLU A 106 3.57 -12.11 5.15
N ASP A 107 3.93 -11.76 6.38
CA ASP A 107 3.49 -12.48 7.59
C ASP A 107 1.95 -12.42 7.76
N VAL A 108 1.35 -11.25 7.53
CA VAL A 108 -0.10 -11.08 7.58
C VAL A 108 -0.78 -11.90 6.48
N LEU A 109 -0.30 -11.82 5.23
CA LEU A 109 -0.86 -12.58 4.11
C LEU A 109 -0.76 -14.09 4.34
N ARG A 110 0.36 -14.58 4.87
CA ARG A 110 0.56 -15.99 5.22
C ARG A 110 -0.41 -16.44 6.32
N SER A 111 -0.60 -15.62 7.35
CA SER A 111 -1.58 -15.89 8.41
C SER A 111 -3.01 -15.93 7.86
N TYR A 112 -3.35 -14.99 6.97
CA TYR A 112 -4.68 -14.90 6.38
C TYR A 112 -4.99 -16.08 5.47
N ALA A 113 -4.03 -16.47 4.61
CA ALA A 113 -4.15 -17.63 3.73
C ALA A 113 -4.27 -18.97 4.49
N THR A 114 -3.79 -19.02 5.73
CA THR A 114 -3.99 -20.19 6.61
C THR A 114 -5.41 -20.25 7.17
N SER A 115 -6.04 -19.09 7.36
CA SER A 115 -7.37 -18.97 7.98
C SER A 115 -8.51 -18.94 6.95
N PHE A 116 -8.23 -18.51 5.72
CA PHE A 116 -9.22 -18.32 4.66
C PHE A 116 -8.73 -18.94 3.35
N THR A 117 -9.52 -19.85 2.78
CA THR A 117 -9.24 -20.49 1.47
C THR A 117 -9.33 -19.51 0.30
N SER A 118 -10.01 -18.37 0.48
CA SER A 118 -10.25 -17.34 -0.55
C SER A 118 -9.52 -16.03 -0.25
N TRP A 119 -8.31 -16.12 0.32
CA TRP A 119 -7.51 -14.97 0.76
C TRP A 119 -7.30 -13.91 -0.32
N SER A 120 -7.23 -14.28 -1.61
CA SER A 120 -7.02 -13.36 -2.73
C SER A 120 -8.19 -12.38 -2.91
N LEU A 121 -9.40 -12.76 -2.51
CA LEU A 121 -10.59 -11.88 -2.55
C LEU A 121 -10.49 -10.73 -1.54
N PHE A 122 -9.65 -10.86 -0.51
CA PHE A 122 -9.47 -9.85 0.51
C PHE A 122 -8.36 -8.86 0.20
N LEU A 123 -7.51 -9.13 -0.81
CA LEU A 123 -6.41 -8.24 -1.19
C LEU A 123 -6.87 -6.79 -1.44
N PRO A 124 -7.98 -6.51 -2.14
CA PRO A 124 -8.44 -5.13 -2.32
C PRO A 124 -8.79 -4.43 -1.00
N LEU A 125 -9.35 -5.17 -0.04
CA LEU A 125 -9.68 -4.63 1.29
C LEU A 125 -8.41 -4.38 2.13
N ALA A 126 -7.44 -5.29 2.05
CA ALA A 126 -6.14 -5.12 2.71
C ALA A 126 -5.36 -3.94 2.12
N GLU A 127 -5.31 -3.82 0.79
CA GLU A 127 -4.72 -2.69 0.08
C GLU A 127 -5.36 -1.38 0.52
N PHE A 128 -6.70 -1.32 0.53
CA PHE A 128 -7.42 -0.13 0.99
C PHE A 128 -7.09 0.22 2.45
N ALA A 129 -7.09 -0.77 3.35
CA ALA A 129 -6.82 -0.55 4.75
C ALA A 129 -5.40 -0.02 4.99
N ILE A 130 -4.40 -0.58 4.30
CA ILE A 130 -3.01 -0.12 4.37
C ILE A 130 -2.88 1.29 3.82
N ASN A 131 -3.46 1.56 2.65
CA ASN A 131 -3.38 2.89 2.01
C ASN A 131 -4.17 3.98 2.76
N ASN A 132 -5.08 3.59 3.65
CA ASN A 132 -5.85 4.51 4.49
C ASN A 132 -5.34 4.59 5.94
N ALA A 133 -4.32 3.82 6.30
CA ALA A 133 -3.65 3.94 7.59
C ALA A 133 -2.60 5.07 7.52
N ILE A 134 -2.35 5.73 8.66
CA ILE A 134 -1.28 6.74 8.74
C ILE A 134 0.06 6.01 8.65
N ASP A 135 0.87 6.40 7.67
CA ASP A 135 2.24 5.91 7.55
C ASP A 135 3.18 6.72 8.47
N ALA A 136 4.02 6.02 9.23
CA ALA A 136 4.89 6.65 10.22
C ALA A 136 5.95 7.58 9.61
N SER A 137 6.35 7.35 8.36
CA SER A 137 7.39 8.15 7.70
C SER A 137 6.85 9.46 7.13
N THR A 138 5.57 9.50 6.73
CA THR A 138 4.94 10.69 6.15
C THR A 138 4.05 11.43 7.14
N GLY A 139 3.59 10.75 8.20
CA GLY A 139 2.59 11.28 9.14
C GLY A 139 1.19 11.44 8.51
N LEU A 140 1.00 10.94 7.28
CA LEU A 140 -0.22 11.06 6.49
C LEU A 140 -0.62 9.68 5.96
N THR A 141 -1.86 9.55 5.49
CA THR A 141 -2.26 8.32 4.81
C THR A 141 -1.74 8.32 3.37
N PRO A 142 -1.32 7.16 2.83
CA PRO A 142 -0.90 7.06 1.44
C PRO A 142 -1.94 7.60 0.44
N PHE A 143 -3.23 7.36 0.67
CA PHE A 143 -4.30 7.95 -0.13
C PHE A 143 -4.25 9.48 -0.15
N PHE A 144 -4.02 10.11 1.00
CA PHE A 144 -3.97 11.56 1.08
C PHE A 144 -2.74 12.11 0.36
N VAL A 145 -1.57 11.48 0.51
CA VAL A 145 -0.34 11.92 -0.17
C VAL A 145 -0.47 11.75 -1.69
N SER A 146 -1.05 10.64 -2.16
CA SER A 146 -1.21 10.35 -3.59
C SER A 146 -2.31 11.19 -4.26
N THR A 147 -3.45 11.38 -3.60
CA THR A 147 -4.66 11.95 -4.23
C THR A 147 -5.09 13.31 -3.68
N ALA A 148 -4.39 13.83 -2.66
CA ALA A 148 -4.75 15.02 -1.89
C ALA A 148 -6.17 14.96 -1.29
N ARG A 149 -6.72 13.76 -1.10
CA ARG A 149 -8.07 13.52 -0.57
C ARG A 149 -8.07 12.31 0.35
N HIS A 150 -8.92 12.35 1.38
CA HIS A 150 -9.23 11.17 2.16
C HIS A 150 -10.34 10.36 1.47
N PRO A 151 -10.20 9.02 1.38
CA PRO A 151 -11.26 8.19 0.83
C PRO A 151 -12.48 8.23 1.75
N ARG A 152 -13.67 8.13 1.17
CA ARG A 152 -14.89 7.98 1.95
C ARG A 152 -15.00 6.54 2.42
N VAL A 153 -15.11 6.35 3.73
CA VAL A 153 -15.37 5.05 4.36
C VAL A 153 -16.79 5.02 4.92
N PRO A 154 -17.46 3.85 4.98
CA PRO A 154 -18.82 3.74 5.53
C PRO A 154 -18.97 4.39 6.92
N ALA A 155 -17.95 4.27 7.78
CA ALA A 155 -17.93 4.90 9.10
C ALA A 155 -18.03 6.44 9.03
N LEU A 156 -17.41 7.08 8.03
CA LEU A 156 -17.48 8.53 7.83
C LEU A 156 -18.85 8.97 7.31
N LEU A 157 -19.49 8.15 6.48
CA LEU A 157 -20.83 8.42 5.95
C LEU A 157 -21.90 8.34 7.04
N ALA A 158 -21.79 7.34 7.94
CA ALA A 158 -22.68 7.22 9.09
C ALA A 158 -22.59 8.41 10.05
N LEU A 159 -21.43 9.07 10.14
CA LEU A 159 -21.24 10.28 10.92
C LEU A 159 -21.78 11.54 10.22
N SER A 160 -21.81 11.56 8.89
CA SER A 160 -22.34 12.70 8.11
C SER A 160 -23.87 12.78 8.07
N ASP A 161 -24.57 11.70 8.40
CA ASP A 161 -26.04 11.67 8.53
C ASP A 161 -26.53 12.08 9.94
N SER A 162 -25.62 12.46 10.84
CA SER A 162 -26.00 13.10 12.11
C SER A 162 -26.16 14.61 11.91
N PRO A 163 -27.36 15.19 12.09
CA PRO A 163 -27.58 16.61 11.87
C PRO A 163 -27.10 17.43 13.07
N HIS A 164 -25.82 17.34 13.47
CA HIS A 164 -25.25 18.23 14.48
C HIS A 164 -23.80 18.63 14.15
N THR A 165 -23.72 19.80 13.51
CA THR A 165 -22.76 20.90 13.75
C THR A 165 -21.28 20.67 13.40
N VAL A 166 -20.91 21.27 12.26
CA VAL A 166 -19.56 21.79 11.99
C VAL A 166 -19.16 22.72 13.13
N SER A 167 -18.08 22.40 13.86
CA SER A 167 -17.32 23.40 14.60
C SER A 167 -15.83 23.24 14.33
N THR A 168 -15.32 24.21 13.58
CA THR A 168 -13.92 24.49 13.35
C THR A 168 -13.30 25.04 14.64
N LEU A 169 -12.03 24.72 14.89
CA LEU A 169 -11.10 25.36 15.84
C LEU A 169 -11.14 24.89 17.31
N GLY A 170 -9.98 24.36 17.75
CA GLY A 170 -9.27 24.91 18.90
C GLY A 170 -9.66 24.43 20.30
N GLY A 171 -8.83 23.53 20.84
CA GLY A 171 -8.36 23.57 22.24
C GLY A 171 -9.40 23.48 23.37
N GLY A 172 -9.64 22.26 23.87
CA GLY A 172 -10.25 22.04 25.17
C GLY A 172 -9.22 21.50 26.17
N VAL A 173 -8.68 22.36 27.03
CA VAL A 173 -8.27 21.96 28.38
C VAL A 173 -9.47 22.23 29.28
N SER A 174 -9.97 21.19 29.94
CA SER A 174 -11.06 21.25 30.91
C SER A 174 -10.52 20.94 32.30
N ALA A 175 -10.89 21.78 33.28
CA ALA A 175 -10.94 21.56 34.74
C ALA A 175 -11.04 22.96 35.38
N ASP A 176 -11.88 23.28 36.37
CA ASP A 176 -12.87 22.52 37.12
C ASP A 176 -13.78 23.54 37.85
N ASP A 177 -14.89 23.00 38.32
CA ASP A 177 -15.99 23.52 39.12
C ASP A 177 -15.59 24.34 40.37
N THR A 178 -16.43 25.31 40.74
CA THR A 178 -17.09 25.42 42.08
C THR A 178 -17.66 26.84 42.28
N THR A 179 -18.95 27.00 41.96
CA THR A 179 -19.80 28.05 42.56
C THR A 179 -20.07 27.74 44.03
N ARG A 180 -19.60 28.58 44.96
CA ARG A 180 -20.20 28.77 46.29
C ARG A 180 -20.82 30.16 46.37
N LYS A 181 -22.12 30.21 46.64
CA LYS A 181 -22.90 31.42 46.96
C LYS A 181 -22.61 31.87 48.41
N PHE A 182 -22.30 33.17 48.56
CA PHE A 182 -22.80 34.20 49.52
C PHE A 182 -23.89 33.74 50.53
N ASP A 183 -24.01 34.21 51.80
CA ASP A 183 -23.64 35.45 52.51
C ASP A 183 -23.75 35.24 54.06
N ASP A 184 -23.32 36.27 54.81
CA ASP A 184 -23.31 36.57 56.27
C ASP A 184 -22.16 36.03 57.17
#